data_AF-A0A132AD09-F1
#
_entry.id   AF-A0A132AD09-F1
#
_cell.length_a   1.000
_cell.length_b   1.000
_cell.length_c   1.000
_cell.angle_alpha   90.00
_cell.angle_beta   90.00
_cell.angle_gamma   90.00
#
_symmetry.space_group_name_H-M   'P 1'
#
loop_
_entity.id
_entity.type
_entity.pdbx_description
1 polymer ?
#
loop_
_entity_poly.entity_id
_entity_poly.type
_entity_poly.pdbx_seq_one_letter_code
_entity_poly.pdbx_strand_id
1 'polypeptide(L)'
;MPSTSNGISNGHHYDRKEARKEALELNNRRNELENEIKEYMSILDSQGIGMNEPLVDSEGYPRNDLDIYQIRFARNRIICKYLVYLL
;
A
#
# COMPACT_ATOMS: atom_id res chain seq x y z
N MET A 1 39.55 -27.08 -42.19
CA MET A 1 38.63 -25.96 -41.84
C MET A 1 37.53 -25.95 -42.89
N PRO A 2 36.24 -25.85 -42.53
CA PRO A 2 35.72 -24.72 -41.78
C PRO A 2 34.98 -25.10 -40.50
N SER A 3 35.12 -24.21 -39.53
CA SER A 3 34.21 -24.04 -38.40
C SER A 3 32.90 -23.44 -38.91
N THR A 4 31.77 -23.87 -38.37
CA THR A 4 30.59 -22.99 -38.34
C THR A 4 29.92 -23.08 -36.98
N SER A 5 30.09 -21.97 -36.29
CA SER A 5 29.39 -21.52 -35.11
C SER A 5 27.88 -21.39 -35.33
N ASN A 6 27.19 -21.29 -34.19
CA ASN A 6 26.02 -20.46 -33.90
C ASN A 6 24.67 -21.17 -33.71
N GLY A 7 24.16 -20.94 -32.49
CA GLY A 7 22.78 -21.17 -32.09
C GLY A 7 22.58 -21.15 -30.58
N ILE A 8 23.26 -20.24 -29.86
CA ILE A 8 23.11 -20.10 -28.41
C ILE A 8 21.67 -19.68 -28.07
N SER A 9 21.15 -20.36 -27.05
CA SER A 9 19.84 -20.25 -26.40
C SER A 9 19.32 -18.82 -26.19
N ASN A 10 18.22 -18.45 -26.85
CA ASN A 10 17.51 -17.18 -26.62
C ASN A 10 16.10 -17.33 -26.01
N GLY A 11 15.62 -18.56 -25.76
CA GLY A 11 14.21 -18.80 -25.35
C GLY A 11 13.91 -18.69 -23.85
N HIS A 12 14.83 -19.12 -22.96
CA HIS A 12 14.54 -19.23 -21.51
C HIS A 12 14.89 -17.97 -20.69
N HIS A 13 15.71 -17.07 -21.21
CA HIS A 13 16.11 -15.85 -20.50
C HIS A 13 15.07 -14.73 -20.56
N TYR A 14 14.20 -14.75 -21.58
CA TYR A 14 13.14 -13.76 -21.75
C TYR A 14 12.09 -13.87 -20.65
N ASP A 15 11.63 -15.10 -20.37
CA ASP A 15 10.68 -15.44 -19.30
C ASP A 15 11.17 -15.00 -17.91
N ARG A 16 12.44 -15.29 -17.56
CA ARG A 16 13.02 -14.83 -16.28
C ARG A 16 13.15 -13.31 -16.20
N LYS A 17 13.46 -12.63 -17.31
CA LYS A 17 13.59 -11.16 -17.31
C LYS A 17 12.23 -10.48 -17.20
N GLU A 18 11.21 -11.03 -17.85
CA GLU A 18 9.82 -10.56 -17.79
C GLU A 18 9.21 -10.81 -16.40
N ALA A 19 9.34 -12.01 -15.85
CA ALA A 19 8.88 -12.33 -14.49
C ALA A 19 9.55 -11.46 -13.42
N ARG A 20 10.85 -11.14 -13.59
CA ARG A 20 11.55 -10.19 -12.71
C ARG A 20 11.00 -8.78 -12.82
N LYS A 21 10.66 -8.34 -14.04
CA LYS A 21 10.09 -7.02 -14.29
C LYS A 21 8.71 -6.90 -13.66
N GLU A 22 7.85 -7.90 -13.87
CA GLU A 22 6.51 -7.97 -13.27
C GLU A 22 6.58 -7.97 -11.74
N ALA A 23 7.45 -8.80 -11.15
CA ALA A 23 7.65 -8.82 -9.69
C ALA A 23 8.11 -7.46 -9.15
N LEU A 24 8.96 -6.74 -9.88
CA LEU A 24 9.41 -5.40 -9.50
C LEU A 24 8.27 -4.38 -9.59
N GLU A 25 7.45 -4.44 -10.64
CA GLU A 25 6.27 -3.58 -10.81
C GLU A 25 5.23 -3.82 -9.70
N LEU A 26 4.95 -5.09 -9.37
CA LEU A 26 4.09 -5.45 -8.24
C LEU A 26 4.64 -4.91 -6.91
N ASN A 27 5.95 -5.03 -6.69
CA ASN A 27 6.57 -4.51 -5.48
C ASN A 27 6.49 -2.98 -5.39
N ASN A 28 6.67 -2.27 -6.51
CA ASN A 28 6.53 -0.81 -6.55
C ASN A 28 5.10 -0.38 -6.22
N ARG A 29 4.10 -1.02 -6.84
CA ARG A 29 2.69 -0.76 -6.53
C ARG A 29 2.34 -1.05 -5.08
N ARG A 30 2.94 -2.09 -4.49
CA ARG A 30 2.82 -2.37 -3.06
C ARG A 30 3.39 -1.26 -2.21
N ASN A 31 4.61 -0.82 -2.51
CA ASN A 31 5.27 0.24 -1.75
C ASN A 31 4.48 1.57 -1.84
N GLU A 32 3.91 1.90 -2.99
CA GLU A 32 3.05 3.07 -3.16
C GLU A 32 1.83 3.02 -2.23
N LEU A 33 1.12 1.89 -2.22
CA LEU A 33 -0.04 1.69 -1.33
C LEU A 33 0.36 1.73 0.15
N GLU A 34 1.48 1.10 0.52
CA GLU A 34 2.00 1.14 1.88
C GLU A 34 2.37 2.57 2.33
N ASN A 35 2.92 3.38 1.42
CA ASN A 35 3.27 4.77 1.70
C ASN A 35 2.02 5.64 1.88
N GLU A 36 1.00 5.48 1.03
CA GLU A 36 -0.28 6.17 1.21
C GLU A 36 -0.92 5.81 2.56
N ILE A 37 -0.90 4.53 2.95
CA ILE A 37 -1.43 4.10 4.26
C ILE A 37 -0.65 4.76 5.40
N LYS A 38 0.69 4.81 5.32
CA LYS A 38 1.54 5.47 6.32
C LYS A 38 1.23 6.96 6.43
N GLU A 39 0.96 7.64 5.32
CA GLU A 39 0.57 9.04 5.33
C GLU A 39 -0.73 9.25 6.12
N TYR A 40 -1.76 8.46 5.86
CA TYR A 40 -3.02 8.54 6.63
C TYR A 40 -2.84 8.13 8.10
N MET A 41 -1.96 7.17 8.41
CA MET A 41 -1.62 6.83 9.80
C MET A 41 -0.96 8.00 10.51
N SER A 42 -0.07 8.75 9.84
CA SER A 42 0.57 9.92 10.44
C SER A 42 -0.44 11.03 10.80
N ILE A 43 -1.53 11.15 10.03
CA ILE A 43 -2.63 12.06 10.36
C ILE A 43 -3.29 11.63 11.68
N LEU A 44 -3.56 10.34 11.85
CA LEU A 44 -4.13 9.79 13.08
C LEU A 44 -3.19 10.01 14.29
N ASP A 45 -1.90 9.73 14.12
CA ASP A 45 -0.87 9.97 15.14
C ASP A 45 -0.79 11.44 15.55
N SER A 46 -0.93 12.37 14.59
CA SER A 46 -0.94 13.82 14.86
C SER A 46 -2.10 14.28 15.75
N GLN A 47 -3.22 13.54 15.71
CA GLN A 47 -4.40 13.76 16.54
C GLN A 47 -4.36 12.91 17.82
N GLY A 48 -3.30 12.13 18.05
CA GLY A 48 -3.15 11.29 19.23
C GLY A 48 -4.16 10.15 19.31
N ILE A 49 -4.70 9.69 18.17
CA ILE A 49 -5.75 8.68 18.11
C ILE A 49 -5.39 7.60 17.10
N GLY A 50 -5.70 6.33 17.38
CA GLY A 50 -5.51 5.24 16.43
C GLY A 50 -6.74 4.96 15.54
N MET A 51 -6.84 3.73 15.06
CA MET A 51 -7.91 3.28 14.16
C MET A 51 -9.25 2.91 14.85
N ASN A 52 -9.22 2.59 16.14
CA ASN A 52 -10.34 1.89 16.81
C ASN A 52 -10.90 2.66 18.02
N GLU A 53 -10.26 3.75 18.40
CA GLU A 53 -10.58 4.54 19.56
C GLU A 53 -11.90 5.30 19.32
N PRO A 54 -12.68 5.55 20.38
CA PRO A 54 -13.97 6.21 20.23
C PRO A 54 -13.77 7.67 19.79
N LEU A 55 -14.69 8.17 18.95
CA LEU A 55 -14.71 9.59 18.52
C LEU A 55 -15.74 10.42 19.28
N VAL A 56 -16.44 9.77 20.22
CA VAL A 56 -17.42 10.38 21.10
C VAL A 56 -16.92 10.29 22.54
N ASP A 57 -17.44 11.19 23.37
CA ASP A 57 -17.25 11.17 24.82
C ASP A 57 -18.20 10.18 25.50
N SER A 58 -18.21 10.18 26.84
CA SER A 58 -19.06 9.32 27.67
C SER A 58 -20.55 9.66 27.59
N GLU A 59 -20.90 10.88 27.19
CA GLU A 59 -22.28 11.33 27.05
C GLU A 59 -22.83 11.09 25.63
N GLY A 60 -21.95 10.67 24.71
CA GLY A 60 -22.29 10.35 23.32
C GLY A 60 -22.12 11.54 22.36
N TYR A 61 -21.50 12.63 22.80
CA TYR A 61 -21.23 13.79 21.95
C TYR A 61 -19.88 13.67 21.24
N PRO A 62 -19.73 14.28 20.05
CA PRO A 62 -18.45 14.50 19.39
C PRO A 62 -17.40 15.07 20.35
N ARG A 63 -16.25 14.39 20.46
CA ARG A 63 -15.09 14.93 21.17
C ARG A 63 -14.65 16.26 20.56
N ASN A 64 -14.51 17.28 21.41
CA ASN A 64 -14.13 18.63 20.98
C ASN A 64 -12.62 18.81 20.83
N ASP A 65 -11.83 17.90 21.39
CA ASP A 65 -10.37 17.87 21.38
C ASP A 65 -9.80 17.28 20.09
N LEU A 66 -10.66 16.76 19.21
CA LEU A 66 -10.28 16.02 18.01
C LEU A 66 -10.91 16.61 16.75
N ASP A 67 -10.17 16.61 15.64
CA ASP A 67 -10.78 16.77 14.31
C ASP A 67 -11.43 15.46 13.86
N ILE A 68 -12.67 15.24 14.28
CA ILE A 68 -13.43 14.03 13.95
C ILE A 68 -13.57 13.83 12.44
N TYR A 69 -13.71 14.90 11.67
CA TYR A 69 -13.86 14.79 10.23
C TYR A 69 -12.59 14.19 9.62
N GLN A 70 -11.44 14.78 9.96
CA GLN A 70 -10.16 14.33 9.45
C GLN A 70 -9.84 12.89 9.88
N ILE A 71 -10.13 12.54 11.14
CA ILE A 71 -9.95 11.18 11.65
C ILE A 71 -10.83 10.17 10.90
N ARG A 72 -12.12 10.47 10.70
CA ARG A 72 -13.02 9.59 9.94
C ARG A 72 -12.57 9.41 8.51
N PHE A 73 -12.11 10.49 7.87
CA PHE A 73 -11.57 10.45 6.52
C PHE A 73 -10.32 9.57 6.44
N ALA A 74 -9.34 9.79 7.34
CA ALA A 74 -8.12 8.99 7.39
C ALA A 74 -8.40 7.50 7.64
N ARG A 75 -9.24 7.18 8.65
CA ARG A 75 -9.66 5.80 8.94
C ARG A 75 -10.32 5.13 7.73
N ASN A 76 -11.22 5.85 7.04
CA ASN A 76 -11.89 5.33 5.85
C ASN A 76 -10.88 5.03 4.73
N ARG A 77 -9.94 5.96 4.47
CA ARG A 77 -8.90 5.76 3.45
C ARG A 77 -8.03 4.55 3.75
N ILE A 78 -7.60 4.40 5.00
CA ILE A 78 -6.81 3.25 5.45
C ILE A 78 -7.58 1.94 5.21
N ILE A 79 -8.82 1.84 5.69
CA ILE A 79 -9.65 0.64 5.54
C ILE A 79 -9.87 0.28 4.07
N CYS A 80 -10.23 1.26 3.23
CA CYS A 80 -10.44 1.01 1.81
C CYS A 80 -9.17 0.48 1.11
N LYS A 81 -7.99 0.97 1.50
CA LYS A 81 -6.72 0.51 0.91
C LYS A 81 -6.38 -0.92 1.34
N TYR A 82 -6.67 -1.30 2.59
CA TYR A 82 -6.50 -2.68 3.06
C TYR A 82 -7.52 -3.65 2.46
N LEU A 83 -8.78 -3.24 2.27
CA LEU A 83 -9.80 -4.11 1.67
C LEU A 83 -9.52 -4.42 0.20
N VAL A 84 -8.91 -3.49 -0.54
CA VAL A 84 -8.42 -3.74 -1.91
C VAL A 84 -7.27 -4.76 -1.94
N TYR A 85 -6.60 -5.01 -0.83
CA TYR A 85 -5.54 -6.01 -0.69
C TYR A 85 -6.02 -7.42 -0.35
N LEU A 86 -7.21 -7.53 0.26
CA LEU A 86 -7.74 -8.79 0.80
C LEU A 86 -8.79 -9.47 -0.11
N LEU A 87 -9.22 -8.80 -1.17
CA LEU A 87 -10.14 -9.29 -2.20
C LEU A 87 -9.41 -9.50 -3.51
#